data_AF-A0A847A3J3-F1
#
_entry.id   AF-A0A847A3J3-F1
#
_cell.length_a   1.000
_cell.length_b   1.000
_cell.length_c   1.000
_cell.angle_alpha   90.00
_cell.angle_beta   90.00
_cell.angle_gamma   90.00
#
_symmetry.space_group_name_H-M   'P 1'
#
loop_
_entity.id
_entity.type
_entity.pdbx_description
1 polymer ?
#
loop_
_entity_poly.entity_id
_entity_poly.type
_entity_poly.pdbx_seq_one_letter_code
_entity_poly.pdbx_strand_id
1 'polypeptide(L)'
;MKGFKEFIMRGNVIELAVAVIIGAAFTSIVNSLVDGIFNPIIAAIFNADEINKAVWQLGPISLGIGAVLGAVINFVLIAAVVYFAIILPMNKLNEAAYVRKHGHKPEEEEAEATETDLLTEIRDLLAARERAAGSTGAAGSAGTADGAPSKGAHGA
;
A
#
# COMPACT_ATOMS: atom_id res chain seq x y z
N MET A 1 -1.68 36.42 8.66
CA MET A 1 -2.56 35.42 9.28
C MET A 1 -3.52 34.69 8.33
N LYS A 2 -4.02 35.32 7.23
CA LYS A 2 -4.88 34.62 6.24
C LYS A 2 -4.20 33.40 5.56
N GLY A 3 -2.97 33.57 5.07
CA GLY A 3 -2.24 32.49 4.38
C GLY A 3 -1.90 31.25 5.25
N PHE A 4 -1.79 31.41 6.57
CA PHE A 4 -1.58 30.28 7.49
C PHE A 4 -2.88 29.48 7.69
N LYS A 5 -4.02 30.16 7.77
CA LYS A 5 -5.34 29.51 7.80
C LYS A 5 -5.60 28.76 6.48
N GLU A 6 -5.29 29.35 5.32
CA GLU A 6 -5.38 28.66 4.01
C GLU A 6 -4.44 27.47 3.86
N PHE A 7 -3.29 27.49 4.54
CA PHE A 7 -2.36 26.36 4.57
C PHE A 7 -2.88 25.21 5.43
N ILE A 8 -3.38 25.50 6.63
CA ILE A 8 -3.99 24.49 7.51
C ILE A 8 -5.29 23.95 6.91
N MET A 9 -6.12 24.78 6.28
CA MET A 9 -7.35 24.34 5.63
C MET A 9 -7.13 23.48 4.39
N ARG A 10 -5.87 23.30 3.96
CA ARG A 10 -5.48 22.27 3.01
C ARG A 10 -5.55 20.93 3.74
N GLY A 11 -6.69 20.24 3.67
CA GLY A 11 -7.05 19.07 4.51
C GLY A 11 -5.94 18.03 4.73
N ASN A 12 -5.09 17.80 3.73
CA ASN A 12 -3.90 16.96 3.82
C ASN A 12 -2.96 17.30 5.00
N VAL A 13 -2.83 18.57 5.40
CA VAL A 13 -1.95 18.98 6.51
C VAL A 13 -2.57 18.66 7.88
N ILE A 14 -3.89 18.83 8.02
CA ILE A 14 -4.60 18.53 9.26
C ILE A 14 -4.59 17.03 9.53
N GLU A 15 -4.88 16.22 8.53
CA GLU A 15 -4.91 14.76 8.65
C GLU A 15 -3.53 14.21 9.04
N LEU A 16 -2.47 14.68 8.40
CA LEU A 16 -1.10 14.31 8.76
C LEU A 16 -0.73 14.78 10.18
N ALA A 17 -1.11 16.00 10.56
CA ALA A 17 -0.84 16.51 11.91
C ALA A 17 -1.55 15.69 12.99
N VAL A 18 -2.83 15.35 12.77
CA VAL A 18 -3.61 14.52 13.70
C VAL A 18 -3.01 13.12 13.81
N ALA A 19 -2.63 12.51 12.68
CA ALA A 19 -2.00 11.19 12.67
C ALA A 19 -0.71 11.16 13.50
N VAL A 20 0.15 12.18 13.37
CA VAL A 20 1.40 12.27 14.13
C VAL A 20 1.16 12.44 15.63
N ILE A 21 0.20 13.29 16.02
CA ILE A 21 -0.12 13.53 17.44
C ILE A 21 -0.67 12.27 18.09
N ILE A 22 -1.60 11.57 17.43
CA ILE A 22 -2.18 10.32 17.92
C ILE A 22 -1.11 9.23 18.00
N GLY A 23 -0.26 9.11 16.98
CA GLY A 23 0.85 8.15 16.96
C GLY A 23 1.82 8.36 18.14
N ALA A 24 2.19 9.62 18.43
CA ALA A 24 3.06 9.94 19.55
C ALA A 24 2.42 9.63 20.91
N ALA A 25 1.14 10.02 21.09
CA ALA A 25 0.40 9.75 22.32
C ALA A 25 0.24 8.25 22.58
N PHE A 26 -0.10 7.48 21.54
CA PHE A 26 -0.25 6.03 21.65
C PHE A 26 1.07 5.32 21.96
N THR A 27 2.16 5.73 21.29
CA THR A 27 3.50 5.20 21.57
C THR A 27 3.88 5.40 23.05
N SER A 28 3.56 6.57 23.62
CA SER A 28 3.82 6.84 25.04
C SER A 28 3.06 5.88 25.98
N ILE A 29 1.81 5.55 25.66
CA ILE A 29 1.01 4.58 26.44
C ILE A 29 1.63 3.19 26.36
N VAL A 30 2.01 2.73 25.17
CA VAL A 30 2.63 1.42 24.99
C VAL A 30 3.97 1.36 25.72
N ASN A 31 4.80 2.41 25.60
CA ASN A 31 6.08 2.48 26.31
C ASN A 31 5.87 2.43 27.83
N SER A 32 4.89 3.16 28.35
CA SER A 32 4.58 3.13 29.80
C SER A 32 4.16 1.74 30.28
N LEU A 33 3.45 0.97 29.43
CA LEU A 33 3.06 -0.40 29.74
C LEU A 33 4.25 -1.36 29.69
N VAL A 34 5.11 -1.23 28.67
CA VAL A 34 6.32 -2.04 28.52
C VAL A 34 7.29 -1.76 29.66
N ASP A 35 7.56 -0.48 29.94
CA ASP A 35 8.47 -0.07 30.99
C ASP A 35 7.94 -0.37 32.40
N GLY A 36 6.62 -0.26 32.60
CA GLY A 36 5.99 -0.48 33.91
C GLY A 36 5.73 -1.94 34.26
N ILE A 37 5.44 -2.80 33.27
CA ILE A 37 5.04 -4.20 33.52
C ILE A 37 6.06 -5.18 32.95
N PHE A 38 6.47 -5.02 31.70
CA PHE A 38 7.31 -6.00 31.03
C PHE A 38 8.78 -5.90 31.42
N ASN A 39 9.34 -4.69 31.51
CA ASN A 39 10.74 -4.50 31.91
C ASN A 39 11.05 -5.08 33.29
N PRO A 40 10.22 -4.90 34.36
CA PRO A 40 10.45 -5.54 35.65
C PRO A 40 10.39 -7.08 35.59
N ILE A 41 9.48 -7.65 34.80
CA ILE A 41 9.35 -9.11 34.64
C ILE A 41 10.58 -9.66 33.91
N ILE A 42 11.02 -8.99 32.85
CA ILE A 42 12.23 -9.37 32.10
C ILE A 42 13.46 -9.21 32.98
N ALA A 43 13.56 -8.12 33.73
CA ALA A 43 14.64 -7.90 34.70
C ALA A 43 14.68 -8.99 35.78
N ALA A 44 13.52 -9.48 36.23
CA ALA A 44 13.42 -10.56 37.20
C ALA A 44 13.79 -11.93 36.62
N ILE A 45 13.38 -12.24 35.38
CA ILE A 45 13.63 -13.53 34.72
C ILE A 45 15.06 -13.62 34.20
N PHE A 46 15.55 -12.56 33.57
CA PHE A 46 16.88 -12.51 32.98
C PHE A 46 17.97 -12.03 33.93
N ASN A 47 17.61 -11.74 35.19
CA ASN A 47 18.50 -11.21 36.21
C ASN A 47 19.24 -9.96 35.69
N ALA A 48 18.55 -8.80 35.70
CA ALA A 48 19.06 -7.54 35.15
C ALA A 48 20.46 -7.15 35.63
N ASP A 49 20.92 -7.71 36.75
CA ASP A 49 22.31 -7.62 37.19
C ASP A 49 23.30 -8.23 36.19
N GLU A 50 23.03 -9.34 35.50
CA GLU A 50 23.95 -9.92 34.51
C GLU A 50 23.90 -9.23 33.14
N ILE A 51 22.73 -8.76 32.70
CA ILE A 51 22.60 -8.01 31.42
C ILE A 51 23.19 -6.60 31.54
N ASN A 52 23.05 -5.94 32.69
CA ASN A 52 23.76 -4.69 32.97
C ASN A 52 25.24 -4.90 33.33
N LYS A 53 25.65 -6.12 33.77
CA LYS A 53 27.07 -6.49 33.93
C LYS A 53 27.72 -6.99 32.63
N ALA A 54 26.96 -7.24 31.56
CA ALA A 54 27.48 -7.40 30.20
C ALA A 54 27.94 -6.06 29.58
N VAL A 55 28.59 -5.24 30.41
CA VAL A 55 29.38 -4.10 30.01
C VAL A 55 30.80 -4.62 29.86
N TRP A 56 31.26 -4.71 28.62
CA TRP A 56 32.68 -4.88 28.35
C TRP A 56 33.38 -3.58 28.79
N GLN A 57 33.96 -3.58 29.98
CA GLN A 57 34.72 -2.44 30.48
C GLN A 57 36.10 -2.43 29.79
N LEU A 58 36.27 -1.51 28.84
CA LEU A 58 37.58 -1.19 28.27
C LEU A 58 38.05 0.13 28.89
N GLY A 59 38.53 0.07 30.14
CA GLY A 59 38.98 1.26 30.88
C GLY A 59 37.82 2.24 31.19
N PRO A 60 37.97 3.56 30.98
CA PRO A 60 36.95 4.56 31.35
C PRO A 60 35.74 4.61 30.39
N ILE A 61 35.71 3.76 29.36
CA ILE A 61 34.66 3.74 28.35
C ILE A 61 33.81 2.48 28.56
N SER A 62 32.57 2.69 29.00
CA SER A 62 31.52 1.68 29.04
C SER A 62 30.91 1.55 27.64
N LEU A 63 31.33 0.54 26.87
CA LEU A 63 30.59 0.16 25.66
C LEU A 63 29.37 -0.65 26.10
N GLY A 64 28.24 0.06 26.25
CA GLY A 64 26.96 -0.51 26.67
C GLY A 64 26.32 -1.39 25.60
N ILE A 65 26.94 -2.51 25.23
CA ILE A 65 26.32 -3.55 24.39
C ILE A 65 25.02 -4.03 25.05
N GLY A 66 24.99 -4.12 26.38
CA GLY A 66 23.78 -4.38 27.16
C GLY A 66 22.68 -3.33 27.00
N ALA A 67 23.03 -2.05 26.82
CA ALA A 67 22.05 -0.98 26.59
C ALA A 67 21.44 -1.06 25.19
N VAL A 68 22.25 -1.39 24.17
CA VAL A 68 21.76 -1.63 22.81
C VAL A 68 20.87 -2.87 22.75
N LEU A 69 21.29 -3.97 23.38
CA LEU A 69 20.48 -5.19 23.45
C LEU A 69 19.17 -4.96 24.20
N GLY A 70 19.20 -4.22 25.31
CA GLY A 70 18.00 -3.79 26.04
C GLY A 70 17.07 -2.93 25.18
N ALA A 71 17.60 -2.00 24.40
CA ALA A 71 16.81 -1.18 23.48
C ALA A 71 16.17 -2.04 22.36
N VAL A 72 16.87 -3.04 21.84
CA VAL A 72 16.32 -3.99 20.85
C VAL A 72 15.22 -4.85 21.46
N ILE A 73 15.41 -5.36 22.67
CA ILE A 73 14.37 -6.13 23.39
C ILE A 73 13.14 -5.26 23.61
N ASN A 74 13.31 -4.03 24.10
CA ASN A 74 12.20 -3.09 24.31
C ASN A 74 11.47 -2.79 22.98
N PHE A 75 12.21 -2.52 21.89
CA PHE A 75 11.63 -2.33 20.57
C PHE A 75 10.78 -3.52 20.10
N VAL A 76 11.28 -4.75 20.26
CA VAL A 76 10.55 -5.98 19.91
C VAL A 76 9.28 -6.13 20.73
N LEU A 77 9.31 -5.79 22.03
CA LEU A 77 8.13 -5.85 22.90
C LEU A 77 7.09 -4.81 22.50
N ILE A 78 7.48 -3.56 22.26
CA ILE A 78 6.57 -2.51 21.78
C ILE A 78 5.94 -2.97 20.47
N ALA A 79 6.74 -3.45 19.51
CA ALA A 79 6.25 -3.98 18.24
C ALA A 79 5.26 -5.14 18.43
N ALA A 80 5.55 -6.08 19.34
CA ALA A 80 4.67 -7.21 19.65
C ALA A 80 3.34 -6.76 20.27
N VAL A 81 3.37 -5.82 21.21
CA VAL A 81 2.16 -5.27 21.85
C VAL A 81 1.31 -4.54 20.82
N VAL A 82 1.91 -3.67 20.00
CA VAL A 82 1.20 -2.96 18.92
C VAL A 82 0.60 -3.94 17.91
N TYR A 83 1.37 -4.95 17.51
CA TYR A 83 0.91 -5.96 16.56
C TYR A 83 -0.27 -6.75 17.13
N PHE A 84 -0.18 -7.23 18.37
CA PHE A 84 -1.24 -8.05 18.96
C PHE A 84 -2.49 -7.24 19.35
N ALA A 85 -2.31 -6.00 19.83
CA ALA A 85 -3.42 -5.16 20.30
C ALA A 85 -4.15 -4.39 19.20
N ILE A 86 -3.45 -4.03 18.11
CA ILE A 86 -4.02 -3.25 17.01
C ILE A 86 -4.03 -4.04 15.72
N ILE A 87 -2.87 -4.48 15.23
CA ILE A 87 -2.77 -5.05 13.87
C ILE A 87 -3.57 -6.35 13.76
N LEU A 88 -3.44 -7.26 14.71
CA LEU A 88 -4.13 -8.55 14.70
C LEU A 88 -5.66 -8.41 14.79
N PRO A 89 -6.26 -7.68 15.75
CA PRO A 89 -7.71 -7.50 15.77
C PRO A 89 -8.20 -6.67 14.59
N MET A 90 -7.46 -5.65 14.15
CA MET A 90 -7.87 -4.84 13.01
C MET A 90 -7.81 -5.63 11.71
N ASN A 91 -6.81 -6.50 11.52
CA ASN A 91 -6.75 -7.40 10.37
C ASN A 91 -7.91 -8.41 10.40
N LYS A 92 -8.21 -9.01 11.56
CA LYS A 92 -9.34 -9.94 11.72
C LYS A 92 -10.70 -9.26 11.54
N LEU A 93 -10.88 -8.04 12.04
CA LEU A 93 -12.12 -7.30 11.91
C LEU A 93 -12.31 -6.76 10.50
N ASN A 94 -11.24 -6.30 9.84
CA ASN A 94 -11.29 -5.86 8.45
C ASN A 94 -11.63 -7.04 7.54
N GLU A 95 -10.96 -8.18 7.69
CA GLU A 95 -11.25 -9.41 6.94
C GLU A 95 -12.71 -9.86 7.19
N ALA A 96 -13.16 -9.89 8.44
CA ALA A 96 -14.54 -10.27 8.77
C ALA A 96 -15.59 -9.25 8.28
N ALA A 97 -15.29 -7.96 8.29
CA ALA A 97 -16.18 -6.91 7.80
C ALA A 97 -16.24 -6.89 6.27
N TYR A 98 -15.13 -7.19 5.61
CA TYR A 98 -15.02 -7.27 4.16
C TYR A 98 -15.78 -8.48 3.62
N VAL A 99 -15.55 -9.66 4.17
CA VAL A 99 -16.28 -10.90 3.80
C VAL A 99 -17.78 -10.74 4.04
N ARG A 100 -18.20 -10.02 5.09
CA ARG A 100 -19.64 -9.75 5.35
C ARG A 100 -20.28 -8.78 4.36
N LYS A 101 -19.51 -7.83 3.81
CA LYS A 101 -20.04 -6.83 2.87
C LYS A 101 -19.89 -7.24 1.41
N HIS A 102 -18.86 -8.01 1.08
CA HIS A 102 -18.43 -8.26 -0.30
C HIS A 102 -18.41 -9.77 -0.63
N GLY A 103 -18.54 -10.67 0.35
CA GLY A 103 -18.73 -12.11 0.13
C GLY A 103 -17.44 -12.91 -0.12
N HIS A 104 -16.35 -12.24 -0.46
CA HIS A 104 -15.00 -12.77 -0.71
C HIS A 104 -13.94 -12.04 0.13
N LYS A 105 -12.73 -12.60 0.25
CA LYS A 105 -11.61 -11.99 0.98
C LYS A 105 -11.04 -10.79 0.20
N PRO A 106 -10.46 -9.77 0.85
CA PRO A 106 -9.80 -8.65 0.16
C PRO A 106 -8.70 -9.10 -0.81
N GLU A 107 -8.00 -10.18 -0.46
CA GLU A 107 -6.96 -10.81 -1.30
C GLU A 107 -7.52 -11.43 -2.60
N GLU A 108 -8.82 -11.74 -2.63
CA GLU A 108 -9.51 -12.26 -3.82
C GLU A 108 -10.01 -11.10 -4.71
N GLU A 109 -10.35 -9.93 -4.16
CA GLU A 109 -10.69 -8.73 -4.94
C GLU A 109 -9.49 -8.11 -5.66
N GLU A 110 -8.28 -8.17 -5.08
CA GLU A 110 -7.05 -7.82 -5.83
C GLU A 110 -6.78 -8.77 -7.02
N ALA A 111 -7.39 -9.96 -7.01
CA ALA A 111 -7.31 -10.93 -8.10
C ALA A 111 -8.51 -10.87 -9.07
N GLU A 112 -9.66 -10.35 -8.63
CA GLU A 112 -10.88 -10.24 -9.43
C GLU A 112 -10.97 -8.84 -10.08
N ALA A 113 -10.20 -8.68 -11.15
CA ALA A 113 -10.18 -7.52 -12.05
C ALA A 113 -9.78 -6.20 -11.39
N THR A 114 -8.46 -5.98 -11.29
CA THR A 114 -7.93 -4.65 -11.01
C THR A 114 -8.32 -3.67 -12.12
N GLU A 115 -8.35 -2.36 -11.83
CA GLU A 115 -8.60 -1.33 -12.85
C GLU A 115 -7.68 -1.51 -14.08
N THR A 116 -6.49 -2.06 -13.87
CA THR A 116 -5.53 -2.45 -14.91
C THR A 116 -6.07 -3.52 -15.86
N ASP A 117 -6.82 -4.49 -15.36
CA ASP A 117 -7.44 -5.57 -16.16
C ASP A 117 -8.59 -5.01 -17.02
N LEU A 118 -9.43 -4.15 -16.45
CA LEU A 118 -10.48 -3.43 -17.20
C LEU A 118 -9.88 -2.54 -18.29
N LEU A 119 -8.79 -1.82 -17.98
CA LEU A 119 -8.08 -1.00 -18.97
C LEU A 119 -7.43 -1.85 -20.07
N THR A 120 -6.96 -3.06 -19.75
CA THR A 120 -6.42 -4.03 -20.70
C THR A 120 -7.52 -4.53 -21.63
N GLU A 121 -8.68 -4.90 -21.08
CA GLU A 121 -9.83 -5.34 -21.85
C GLU A 121 -10.36 -4.22 -22.77
N ILE A 122 -10.45 -2.97 -22.27
CA ILE A 122 -10.82 -1.80 -23.08
C ILE A 122 -9.83 -1.56 -24.21
N ARG A 123 -8.52 -1.65 -23.96
CA ARG A 123 -7.48 -1.52 -25.00
C ARG A 123 -7.65 -2.58 -26.08
N ASP A 124 -7.90 -3.82 -25.69
CA ASP A 124 -8.01 -4.93 -26.61
C ASP A 124 -9.31 -4.82 -27.45
N LEU A 125 -10.41 -4.37 -26.85
CA LEU A 125 -11.66 -4.06 -27.56
C LEU A 125 -11.51 -2.89 -28.55
N LEU A 126 -10.77 -1.83 -28.19
CA LEU A 126 -10.47 -0.72 -29.08
C LEU A 126 -9.57 -1.16 -30.25
N ALA A 127 -8.53 -1.95 -29.97
CA ALA A 127 -7.64 -2.48 -30.99
C ALA A 127 -8.36 -3.47 -31.92
N ALA A 128 -9.34 -4.22 -31.42
CA ALA A 128 -10.22 -5.07 -32.23
C ALA A 128 -11.15 -4.24 -33.13
N ARG A 129 -11.73 -3.16 -32.60
CA ARG A 129 -12.58 -2.22 -33.35
C ARG A 129 -11.82 -1.50 -34.46
N GLU A 130 -10.58 -1.07 -34.20
CA GLU A 130 -9.73 -0.41 -35.20
C GLU A 130 -9.32 -1.36 -36.34
N ARG A 131 -8.99 -2.62 -36.02
CA ARG A 131 -8.75 -3.66 -37.04
C ARG A 131 -10.00 -3.95 -37.88
N ALA A 132 -11.19 -3.99 -37.26
CA ALA A 132 -12.44 -4.15 -37.98
C ALA A 132 -12.74 -2.95 -38.91
N ALA A 133 -12.49 -1.72 -38.44
CA ALA A 133 -12.65 -0.50 -39.23
C ALA A 133 -11.67 -0.43 -40.43
N GLY A 134 -10.43 -0.89 -40.26
CA GLY A 134 -9.44 -0.98 -41.33
C GLY A 134 -9.83 -1.99 -42.44
N SER A 135 -10.54 -3.06 -42.09
CA SER A 135 -10.98 -4.07 -43.07
C SER A 135 -12.11 -3.57 -44.00
N THR A 136 -12.98 -2.69 -43.51
CA THR A 136 -14.07 -2.09 -44.30
C THR A 136 -13.55 -1.08 -45.33
N GLY A 137 -12.42 -0.43 -45.08
CA GLY A 137 -11.78 0.48 -46.03
C GLY A 137 -11.15 -0.22 -47.25
N ALA A 138 -10.74 -1.48 -47.10
CA ALA A 138 -10.11 -2.26 -48.17
C ALA A 138 -11.11 -2.88 -49.17
N ALA A 139 -12.37 -3.10 -48.77
CA ALA A 139 -13.41 -3.62 -49.65
C ALA A 139 -14.04 -2.55 -50.58
N GLY A 140 -13.84 -1.26 -50.29
CA GLY A 140 -14.40 -0.15 -51.07
C GLY A 140 -13.58 0.29 -52.29
N SER A 141 -12.38 -0.26 -52.52
CA SER A 141 -11.49 0.16 -53.62
C SER A 141 -11.40 -0.81 -54.80
N ALA A 142 -12.12 -1.94 -54.77
CA ALA A 142 -12.06 -2.99 -55.80
C ALA A 142 -13.21 -2.95 -56.83
N GLY A 143 -13.95 -1.84 -56.94
CA GLY A 143 -15.21 -1.77 -57.69
C GLY A 143 -15.38 -0.56 -58.62
N THR A 144 -14.37 -0.13 -59.37
CA THR A 144 -14.52 0.85 -60.46
C THR A 144 -13.44 0.69 -61.55
N ALA A 145 -13.51 -0.39 -62.33
CA ALA A 145 -12.70 -0.51 -63.55
C ALA A 145 -13.37 -1.43 -64.59
N ASP A 146 -14.48 -0.98 -65.19
CA ASP A 146 -15.01 -1.48 -66.46
C ASP A 146 -16.00 -0.44 -66.98
N GLY A 147 -15.96 0.14 -68.18
CA GLY A 147 -15.08 0.08 -69.34
C GLY A 147 -15.44 1.30 -70.23
N ALA A 148 -14.45 1.84 -70.95
CA ALA A 148 -14.56 3.07 -71.75
C ALA A 148 -15.44 2.92 -73.02
N PRO A 149 -15.99 4.02 -73.58
CA PRO A 149 -16.84 3.98 -74.78
C PRO A 149 -16.01 3.95 -76.07
N SER A 150 -16.22 2.96 -76.95
CA SER A 150 -15.62 2.91 -78.29
C SER A 150 -16.48 3.64 -79.32
N LYS A 151 -15.94 4.72 -79.90
CA LYS A 151 -16.44 5.37 -81.13
C LYS A 151 -16.06 4.55 -82.38
N GLY A 152 -16.95 4.53 -83.38
CA GLY A 152 -16.67 4.15 -84.78
C GLY A 152 -17.96 3.65 -85.46
N ALA A 153 -18.69 4.48 -86.21
CA ALA A 153 -18.51 4.82 -87.62
C ALA A 153 -19.08 3.77 -88.62
N HIS A 154 -19.90 4.30 -89.54
CA HIS A 154 -20.18 3.85 -90.92
C HIS A 154 -21.33 2.87 -91.22
N GLY A 155 -22.24 3.32 -92.10
CA GLY A 155 -22.71 2.51 -93.24
C GLY A 155 -24.21 2.44 -93.49
N ALA A 156 -24.67 3.29 -94.43
CA ALA A 156 -25.79 3.16 -95.39
C ALA A 156 -27.21 2.83 -94.89
#